data_AF-A0A7C4GR89-F1
#
_entry.id   AF-A0A7C4GR89-F1
#
_cell.length_a   1.000
_cell.length_b   1.000
_cell.length_c   1.000
_cell.angle_alpha   90.00
_cell.angle_beta   90.00
_cell.angle_gamma   90.00
#
_symmetry.space_group_name_H-M   'P 1'
#
loop_
_entity.id
_entity.type
_entity.pdbx_description
1 polymer ?
#
loop_
_entity_poly.entity_id
_entity_poly.type
_entity_poly.pdbx_seq_one_letter_code
_entity_poly.pdbx_strand_id
1 'polypeptide(L)'
;MENHINRYAAVQLHSWRVYQVPEWGYSIPDEALDPEKTVKASGREVRVSHKAAREICKTIKGMTLNEAKRFLRDVIAKKKAVPFKRFKKKLGHRHGLEKAYAGRYPVKAAKQILKILEGAEANAENKGLDTERLKIIHASAYPGMKIKRYMPRAFGRATPKFETLTHIELVLEEQPETIAEEA
;
A
#
# COMPACT_ATOMS: atom_id res chain seq x y z
N MET A 1 -64.05 -11.68 -11.84
CA MET A 1 -63.56 -11.24 -10.52
C MET A 1 -62.19 -11.89 -10.32
N GLU A 2 -61.17 -11.38 -11.00
CA GLU A 2 -60.30 -10.29 -10.53
C GLU A 2 -59.20 -10.86 -9.62
N ASN A 3 -58.13 -11.37 -10.24
CA ASN A 3 -56.83 -10.67 -10.37
C ASN A 3 -56.26 -10.22 -9.02
N HIS A 4 -55.30 -10.98 -8.49
CA HIS A 4 -54.14 -10.40 -7.79
C HIS A 4 -52.94 -11.33 -7.90
N ILE A 5 -52.38 -11.41 -9.12
CA ILE A 5 -50.98 -11.75 -9.33
C ILE A 5 -50.18 -10.54 -8.83
N ASN A 6 -49.67 -10.61 -7.60
CA ASN A 6 -48.82 -9.55 -7.05
C ASN A 6 -47.42 -9.64 -7.66
N ARG A 7 -47.32 -8.97 -8.81
CA ARG A 7 -46.26 -8.06 -9.25
C ARG A 7 -45.06 -7.90 -8.29
N TYR A 8 -44.11 -8.80 -8.37
CA TYR A 8 -42.69 -8.44 -8.30
C TYR A 8 -41.97 -9.01 -9.53
N ALA A 9 -42.45 -8.56 -10.69
CA ALA A 9 -41.65 -8.47 -11.90
C ALA A 9 -40.58 -7.40 -11.66
N ALA A 10 -39.52 -7.77 -10.94
CA ALA A 10 -38.30 -6.99 -10.86
C ALA A 10 -37.55 -7.13 -12.19
N VAL A 11 -38.03 -6.38 -13.17
CA VAL A 11 -37.23 -5.64 -14.16
C VAL A 11 -35.92 -6.34 -14.58
N GLN A 12 -36.03 -7.29 -15.51
CA GLN A 12 -35.00 -7.49 -16.53
C GLN A 12 -34.89 -6.22 -17.38
N LEU A 13 -34.17 -5.20 -16.91
CA LEU A 13 -33.67 -4.14 -17.77
C LEU A 13 -32.29 -3.72 -17.29
N HIS A 14 -31.34 -3.77 -18.24
CA HIS A 14 -30.12 -2.99 -18.26
C HIS A 14 -28.96 -3.45 -17.36
N SER A 15 -28.28 -4.54 -17.75
CA SER A 15 -26.85 -4.70 -17.46
C SER A 15 -26.04 -3.65 -18.27
N TRP A 16 -26.11 -2.39 -17.88
CA TRP A 16 -25.20 -1.36 -18.36
C TRP A 16 -23.79 -1.76 -17.96
N ARG A 17 -22.98 -2.15 -18.95
CA ARG A 17 -21.51 -2.15 -18.91
C ARG A 17 -20.96 -2.64 -17.57
N VAL A 18 -20.81 -3.96 -17.42
CA VAL A 18 -19.93 -4.52 -16.39
C VAL A 18 -18.60 -3.78 -16.53
N TYR A 19 -18.33 -2.85 -15.62
CA TYR A 19 -17.04 -2.16 -15.58
C TYR A 19 -16.04 -3.27 -15.29
N GLN A 20 -15.38 -3.76 -16.33
CA GLN A 20 -14.26 -4.66 -16.20
C GLN A 20 -13.22 -3.90 -15.38
N VAL A 21 -13.13 -4.23 -14.10
CA VAL A 21 -12.09 -3.71 -13.24
C VAL A 21 -10.78 -4.22 -13.79
N PRO A 22 -9.77 -3.35 -13.98
CA PRO A 22 -8.48 -3.80 -14.48
C PRO A 22 -7.90 -4.83 -13.52
N GLU A 23 -7.49 -5.98 -14.06
CA GLU A 23 -6.77 -6.99 -13.29
C GLU A 23 -5.32 -6.54 -13.09
N TRP A 24 -4.90 -6.46 -11.83
CA TRP A 24 -3.53 -6.12 -11.47
C TRP A 24 -2.91 -7.30 -10.73
N GLY A 25 -1.85 -7.86 -11.31
CA GLY A 25 -1.00 -8.84 -10.64
C GLY A 25 -0.25 -8.25 -9.44
N TYR A 26 0.33 -9.13 -8.63
CA TYR A 26 1.33 -8.77 -7.63
C TYR A 26 2.72 -9.14 -8.15
N SER A 27 3.74 -8.43 -7.68
CA SER A 27 5.13 -8.74 -8.04
C SER A 27 5.69 -9.99 -7.36
N ILE A 28 4.99 -10.54 -6.36
CA ILE A 28 5.31 -11.82 -5.74
C ILE A 28 4.59 -12.94 -6.52
N PRO A 29 5.30 -14.03 -6.89
CA PRO A 29 4.68 -15.19 -7.52
C PRO A 29 3.64 -15.82 -6.58
N ASP A 30 2.55 -16.31 -7.16
CA ASP A 30 1.48 -16.96 -6.39
C ASP A 30 1.93 -18.29 -5.79
N GLU A 31 2.90 -18.97 -6.42
CA GLU A 31 3.46 -20.23 -5.93
C GLU A 31 4.22 -20.06 -4.60
N ALA A 32 4.67 -18.84 -4.29
CA ALA A 32 5.38 -18.54 -3.06
C ALA A 32 4.46 -18.15 -1.90
N LEU A 33 3.14 -18.13 -2.11
CA LEU A 33 2.16 -17.70 -1.12
C LEU A 33 1.17 -18.82 -0.81
N ASP A 34 0.98 -19.11 0.47
CA ASP A 34 -0.11 -19.95 0.94
C ASP A 34 -1.40 -19.09 1.00
N PRO A 35 -2.42 -19.34 0.15
CA PRO A 35 -3.63 -18.52 0.10
C PRO A 35 -4.43 -18.50 1.42
N GLU A 36 -4.29 -19.56 2.23
CA GLU A 36 -4.99 -19.71 3.50
C GLU A 36 -4.39 -18.77 4.54
N LYS A 37 -3.05 -18.74 4.66
CA LYS A 37 -2.32 -17.98 5.70
C LYS A 37 -1.98 -16.55 5.31
N THR A 38 -2.23 -16.19 4.05
CA THR A 38 -1.75 -14.94 3.47
C THR A 38 -2.90 -13.97 3.16
N VAL A 39 -2.68 -12.68 3.43
CA VAL A 39 -3.56 -11.59 3.03
C VAL A 39 -2.85 -10.63 2.09
N LYS A 40 -3.51 -10.32 0.97
CA LYS A 40 -3.04 -9.37 -0.04
C LYS A 40 -3.78 -8.04 0.13
N ALA A 41 -3.06 -6.93 0.04
CA ALA A 41 -3.62 -5.59 -0.01
C ALA A 41 -2.84 -4.72 -0.98
N SER A 42 -3.54 -3.88 -1.75
CA SER A 42 -2.89 -2.98 -2.69
C SER A 42 -3.56 -1.61 -2.74
N GLY A 43 -2.76 -0.59 -3.03
CA GLY A 43 -3.23 0.72 -3.45
C GLY A 43 -2.78 0.97 -4.88
N ARG A 44 -3.71 1.01 -5.83
CA ARG A 44 -3.42 1.27 -7.25
C ARG A 44 -3.61 2.75 -7.58
N GLU A 45 -2.74 3.30 -8.43
CA GLU A 45 -2.83 4.68 -8.94
C GLU A 45 -2.91 5.76 -7.85
N VAL A 46 -2.20 5.56 -6.74
CA VAL A 46 -2.19 6.49 -5.61
C VAL A 46 -1.38 7.76 -5.96
N ARG A 47 -1.94 8.94 -5.65
CA ARG A 47 -1.27 10.25 -5.73
C ARG A 47 -0.21 10.48 -4.64
N VAL A 48 0.80 9.61 -4.56
CA VAL A 48 1.98 9.77 -3.69
C VAL A 48 3.26 9.60 -4.50
N SER A 49 4.40 10.00 -3.93
CA SER A 49 5.69 9.79 -4.59
C SER A 49 6.15 8.33 -4.43
N HIS A 50 6.32 7.62 -5.54
CA HIS A 50 6.87 6.25 -5.56
C HIS A 50 8.23 6.14 -4.86
N LYS A 51 9.05 7.21 -4.92
CA LYS A 51 10.36 7.24 -4.25
C LYS A 51 10.23 7.17 -2.74
N ALA A 52 9.32 7.97 -2.18
CA ALA A 52 9.06 7.99 -0.75
C ALA A 52 8.35 6.72 -0.29
N ALA A 53 7.33 6.28 -1.04
CA ALA A 53 6.62 5.04 -0.76
C ALA A 53 7.56 3.84 -0.73
N ARG A 54 8.51 3.74 -1.67
CA ARG A 54 9.52 2.67 -1.71
C ARG A 54 10.36 2.61 -0.44
N GLU A 55 10.88 3.74 0.04
CA GLU A 55 11.71 3.74 1.26
C GLU A 55 10.89 3.35 2.49
N ILE A 56 9.61 3.73 2.56
CA ILE A 56 8.69 3.28 3.61
C ILE A 56 8.45 1.76 3.50
N CYS A 57 8.06 1.26 2.33
CA CYS A 57 7.83 -0.17 2.09
C CYS A 57 9.07 -1.01 2.45
N LYS A 58 10.27 -0.53 2.09
CA LYS A 58 11.52 -1.21 2.44
C LYS A 58 11.79 -1.23 3.95
N THR A 59 11.30 -0.24 4.69
CA THR A 59 11.46 -0.14 6.15
C THR A 59 10.48 -1.02 6.89
N ILE A 60 9.21 -1.06 6.47
CA ILE A 60 8.16 -1.86 7.11
C ILE A 60 8.24 -3.34 6.76
N LYS A 61 8.95 -3.71 5.69
CA LYS A 61 9.13 -5.12 5.29
C LYS A 61 9.80 -5.89 6.43
N GLY A 62 9.13 -6.94 6.90
CA GLY A 62 9.58 -7.81 8.00
C GLY A 62 9.09 -7.41 9.39
N MET A 63 8.42 -6.26 9.56
CA MET A 63 7.78 -5.88 10.81
C MET A 63 6.46 -6.64 11.01
N THR A 64 6.03 -6.76 12.27
CA THR A 64 4.64 -7.16 12.57
C THR A 64 3.66 -6.04 12.20
N LEU A 65 2.38 -6.38 12.04
CA LEU A 65 1.33 -5.41 11.69
C LEU A 65 1.28 -4.24 12.69
N ASN A 66 1.31 -4.55 13.99
CA ASN A 66 1.25 -3.57 15.07
C ASN A 66 2.47 -2.63 15.09
N GLU A 67 3.67 -3.20 14.94
CA GLU A 67 4.90 -2.42 14.84
C GLU A 67 4.89 -1.47 13.64
N ALA A 68 4.45 -1.98 12.48
CA ALA A 68 4.37 -1.18 11.25
C ALA A 68 3.39 -0.02 11.39
N LYS A 69 2.20 -0.25 11.97
CA LYS A 69 1.22 0.82 12.26
C LYS A 69 1.78 1.87 13.20
N ARG A 70 2.41 1.44 14.30
CA ARG A 70 3.04 2.35 15.26
C ARG A 70 4.12 3.21 14.58
N PHE A 71 4.99 2.57 13.81
CA PHE A 71 6.04 3.25 13.04
C PHE A 71 5.46 4.32 12.11
N LEU A 72 4.40 4.00 11.35
CA LEU A 72 3.78 4.95 10.43
C LEU A 72 3.11 6.12 11.15
N ARG A 73 2.44 5.88 12.29
CA ARG A 73 1.87 6.94 13.13
C ARG A 73 2.96 7.87 13.66
N ASP A 74 4.10 7.33 14.09
CA ASP A 74 5.25 8.14 14.53
C ASP A 74 5.86 8.96 13.39
N VAL A 75 5.92 8.42 12.17
CA VAL A 75 6.36 9.16 10.98
C VAL A 75 5.40 10.30 10.63
N ILE A 76 4.08 10.07 10.74
CA ILE A 76 3.05 11.10 10.52
C ILE A 76 3.19 12.22 11.56
N ALA A 77 3.43 11.86 12.83
CA ALA A 77 3.72 12.80 13.91
C ALA A 77 5.13 13.42 13.85
N LYS A 78 5.95 13.04 12.87
CA LYS A 78 7.36 13.47 12.70
C LYS A 78 8.27 13.13 13.88
N LYS A 79 7.92 12.12 14.67
CA LYS A 79 8.73 11.63 15.81
C LYS A 79 9.85 10.70 15.32
N LYS A 80 9.55 9.82 14.36
CA LYS A 80 10.50 8.86 13.80
C LYS A 80 10.73 9.10 12.32
N ALA A 81 12.00 9.20 11.91
CA ALA A 81 12.36 9.45 10.53
C ALA A 81 12.38 8.13 9.73
N VAL A 82 11.97 8.20 8.47
CA VAL A 82 12.14 7.08 7.53
C VAL A 82 13.56 7.15 6.95
N PRO A 83 14.35 6.08 7.00
CA PRO A 83 15.68 6.02 6.38
C PRO A 83 15.55 6.04 4.85
N PHE A 84 16.29 6.92 4.18
CA PHE A 84 16.36 6.97 2.72
C PHE A 84 17.69 6.35 2.27
N LYS A 85 17.62 5.18 1.63
CA LYS A 85 18.81 4.44 1.17
C LYS A 85 19.08 4.61 -0.32
N ARG A 86 18.06 4.49 -1.18
CA ARG A 86 18.24 4.66 -2.64
C ARG A 86 18.15 6.12 -3.06
N PHE A 87 17.04 6.79 -2.71
CA PHE A 87 16.77 8.15 -3.16
C PHE A 87 17.32 9.22 -2.20
N LYS A 88 18.63 9.18 -1.93
CA LYS A 88 19.27 9.97 -0.87
C LYS A 88 20.08 11.20 -1.31
N LYS A 89 20.15 11.48 -2.61
CA LYS A 89 20.94 12.61 -3.15
C LYS A 89 20.40 13.95 -2.63
N LYS A 90 21.29 14.79 -2.09
CA LYS A 90 20.98 16.10 -1.49
C LYS A 90 19.95 16.04 -0.34
N LEU A 91 19.91 14.94 0.41
CA LEU A 91 19.14 14.86 1.65
C LEU A 91 20.01 15.22 2.85
N GLY A 92 19.39 15.91 3.83
CA GLY A 92 20.02 16.21 5.10
C GLY A 92 20.18 14.97 5.99
N HIS A 93 21.22 14.96 6.80
CA HIS A 93 21.46 13.90 7.77
C HIS A 93 20.44 13.96 8.92
N ARG A 94 20.16 12.82 9.53
CA ARG A 94 19.25 12.72 10.69
C ARG A 94 19.82 11.78 11.73
N HIS A 95 19.69 12.17 13.00
CA HIS A 95 20.02 11.34 14.15
C HIS A 95 19.00 10.20 14.34
N GLY A 96 19.43 9.08 14.94
CA GLY A 96 18.54 7.95 15.29
C GLY A 96 18.25 6.97 14.14
N LEU A 97 19.07 6.98 13.09
CA LEU A 97 18.96 6.03 11.98
C LEU A 97 20.18 5.09 11.98
N GLU A 98 19.96 3.81 12.28
CA GLU A 98 21.06 2.83 12.40
C GLU A 98 21.69 2.46 11.04
N LYS A 99 20.88 2.40 9.98
CA LYS A 99 21.30 1.82 8.68
C LYS A 99 21.31 2.83 7.53
N ALA A 100 21.19 4.12 7.84
CA ALA A 100 21.22 5.20 6.86
C ALA A 100 21.58 6.52 7.55
N TYR A 101 22.41 7.34 6.91
CA TYR A 101 22.72 8.69 7.44
C TYR A 101 21.62 9.72 7.11
N ALA A 102 20.85 9.49 6.04
CA ALA A 102 19.83 10.41 5.54
C ALA A 102 18.41 9.87 5.80
N GLY A 103 17.50 10.75 6.21
CA GLY A 103 16.09 10.41 6.40
C GLY A 103 15.14 11.60 6.31
N ARG A 104 13.86 11.31 6.10
CA ARG A 104 12.77 12.30 6.03
C ARG A 104 11.50 11.79 6.71
N TYR A 105 10.51 12.68 6.81
CA TYR A 105 9.16 12.38 7.26
C TYR A 105 8.17 12.46 6.08
N PRO A 106 8.05 11.40 5.25
CA PRO A 106 7.14 11.38 4.10
C PRO A 106 5.66 11.21 4.53
N VAL A 107 5.07 12.23 5.16
CA VAL A 107 3.72 12.18 5.78
C VAL A 107 2.64 11.72 4.80
N LYS A 108 2.62 12.24 3.57
CA LYS A 108 1.58 11.90 2.57
C LYS A 108 1.61 10.40 2.20
N ALA A 109 2.81 9.86 2.01
CA ALA A 109 2.99 8.44 1.68
C ALA A 109 2.69 7.54 2.88
N ALA A 110 3.12 7.94 4.08
CA ALA A 110 2.85 7.21 5.32
C ALA A 110 1.34 7.11 5.60
N LYS A 111 0.58 8.20 5.43
CA LYS A 111 -0.89 8.18 5.57
C LYS A 111 -1.56 7.19 4.61
N GLN A 112 -1.13 7.16 3.35
CA GLN A 112 -1.71 6.21 2.41
C GLN A 112 -1.37 4.76 2.77
N ILE A 113 -0.10 4.49 3.10
CA ILE A 113 0.34 3.12 3.42
C ILE A 113 -0.37 2.62 4.69
N LEU A 114 -0.59 3.50 5.67
CA LEU A 114 -1.38 3.18 6.86
C LEU A 114 -2.80 2.75 6.50
N LYS A 115 -3.48 3.49 5.60
CA LYS A 115 -4.82 3.12 5.10
C LYS A 115 -4.82 1.75 4.40
N ILE A 116 -3.77 1.41 3.66
CA ILE A 116 -3.65 0.10 3.00
C ILE A 116 -3.46 -1.01 4.05
N LEU A 117 -2.66 -0.76 5.11
CA LEU A 117 -2.49 -1.72 6.21
C LEU A 117 -3.76 -1.91 7.03
N GLU A 118 -4.55 -0.87 7.26
CA GLU A 118 -5.87 -0.96 7.92
C GLU A 118 -6.84 -1.79 7.07
N GLY A 119 -6.83 -1.61 5.73
CA GLY A 119 -7.58 -2.50 4.83
C GLY A 119 -7.07 -3.93 4.84
N ALA A 120 -5.76 -4.14 5.01
CA ALA A 120 -5.17 -5.47 5.10
C ALA A 120 -5.57 -6.18 6.41
N GLU A 121 -5.64 -5.47 7.52
CA GLU A 121 -6.15 -5.98 8.79
C GLU A 121 -7.61 -6.43 8.66
N ALA A 122 -8.48 -5.57 8.12
CA ALA A 122 -9.90 -5.92 7.90
C ALA A 122 -10.05 -7.14 6.98
N ASN A 123 -9.19 -7.27 5.97
CA ASN A 123 -9.18 -8.47 5.11
C ASN A 123 -8.71 -9.73 5.86
N ALA A 124 -7.78 -9.59 6.80
CA ALA A 124 -7.29 -10.70 7.62
C ALA A 124 -8.33 -11.17 8.63
N GLU A 125 -9.02 -10.22 9.30
CA GLU A 125 -10.13 -10.51 10.20
C GLU A 125 -11.24 -11.28 9.47
N ASN A 126 -11.60 -10.84 8.26
CA ASN A 126 -12.60 -11.52 7.44
C ASN A 126 -12.15 -12.93 6.98
N LYS A 127 -10.84 -13.18 6.90
CA LYS A 127 -10.29 -14.53 6.63
C LYS A 127 -10.16 -15.38 7.90
N GLY A 128 -10.34 -14.81 9.09
CA GLY A 128 -10.16 -15.50 10.36
C GLY A 128 -8.70 -15.71 10.78
N LEU A 129 -7.76 -14.92 10.26
CA LEU A 129 -6.34 -14.98 10.65
C LEU A 129 -6.10 -14.20 11.95
N ASP A 130 -5.11 -14.62 12.75
CA ASP A 130 -4.73 -13.87 13.94
C ASP A 130 -3.96 -12.59 13.59
N THR A 131 -4.62 -11.45 13.81
CA THR A 131 -4.08 -10.11 13.55
C THR A 131 -2.81 -9.78 14.31
N GLU A 132 -2.60 -10.35 15.50
CA GLU A 132 -1.42 -10.06 16.33
C GLU A 132 -0.15 -10.70 15.74
N ARG A 133 -0.32 -11.79 14.99
CA ARG A 133 0.76 -12.62 14.44
C ARG A 133 1.03 -12.35 12.97
N LEU A 134 0.33 -11.39 12.37
CA LEU A 134 0.56 -10.98 11.01
C LEU A 134 1.90 -10.24 10.86
N LYS A 135 2.70 -10.74 9.92
CA LYS A 135 3.98 -10.15 9.55
C LYS A 135 3.98 -9.74 8.09
N ILE A 136 4.59 -8.58 7.80
CA ILE A 136 4.68 -8.08 6.42
C ILE A 136 5.80 -8.80 5.69
N ILE A 137 5.46 -9.79 4.87
CA ILE A 137 6.41 -10.57 4.06
C ILE A 137 6.81 -9.86 2.77
N HIS A 138 5.86 -9.13 2.16
CA HIS A 138 6.08 -8.40 0.94
C HIS A 138 5.58 -6.97 1.09
N ALA A 139 6.43 -6.02 0.73
CA ALA A 139 6.06 -4.62 0.63
C ALA A 139 6.83 -3.99 -0.53
N SER A 140 6.10 -3.56 -1.55
CA SER A 140 6.66 -2.96 -2.75
C SER A 140 5.90 -1.70 -3.13
N ALA A 141 6.60 -0.78 -3.77
CA ALA A 141 6.01 0.41 -4.35
C ALA A 141 6.74 0.77 -5.64
N TYR A 142 5.96 0.99 -6.70
CA TYR A 142 6.49 1.25 -8.03
C TYR A 142 5.65 2.31 -8.76
N PRO A 143 6.25 3.02 -9.74
CA PRO A 143 5.55 4.07 -10.46
C PRO A 143 4.40 3.49 -11.29
N GLY A 144 3.24 4.14 -11.21
CA GLY A 144 2.07 3.88 -12.05
C GLY A 144 1.97 4.87 -13.20
N MET A 145 0.74 5.19 -13.59
CA MET A 145 0.48 6.13 -14.68
C MET A 145 1.10 7.53 -14.41
N LYS A 146 1.57 8.17 -15.48
CA LYS A 146 2.05 9.56 -15.44
C LYS A 146 0.95 10.47 -15.97
N ILE A 147 0.44 11.35 -15.10
CA ILE A 147 -0.47 12.42 -15.51
C ILE A 147 0.38 13.48 -16.22
N LYS A 148 0.17 13.61 -17.53
CA LYS A 148 0.89 14.57 -18.38
C LYS A 148 0.33 15.98 -18.18
N ARG A 149 1.18 16.94 -17.85
CA ARG A 149 0.88 18.38 -17.82
C ARG A 149 2.05 19.15 -18.42
N TYR A 150 1.85 20.42 -18.71
CA TYR A 150 2.89 21.33 -19.22
C TYR A 150 3.00 22.56 -18.33
N MET A 151 4.20 23.10 -18.22
CA MET A 151 4.49 24.34 -17.50
C MET A 151 5.08 25.35 -18.48
N PRO A 152 4.47 26.54 -18.63
CA PRO A 152 5.03 27.60 -19.46
C PRO A 152 6.35 28.10 -18.86
N ARG A 153 7.30 28.44 -19.74
CA ARG A 153 8.65 28.92 -19.41
C ARG A 153 8.98 30.13 -20.28
N ALA A 154 10.05 30.83 -19.91
CA ALA A 154 10.56 31.97 -20.68
C ALA A 154 10.81 31.60 -22.15
N PHE A 155 10.79 32.64 -23.01
CA PHE A 155 10.95 32.51 -24.47
C PHE A 155 9.89 31.64 -25.14
N GLY A 156 8.64 31.69 -24.67
CA GLY A 156 7.52 30.96 -25.26
C GLY A 156 7.61 29.42 -25.14
N ARG A 157 8.50 28.90 -24.30
CA ARG A 157 8.73 27.45 -24.18
C ARG A 157 7.69 26.80 -23.28
N ALA A 158 7.31 25.56 -23.57
CA ALA A 158 6.49 24.72 -22.68
C ALA A 158 7.27 23.45 -22.31
N THR A 159 7.52 23.24 -21.02
CA THR A 159 8.21 22.03 -20.53
C THR A 159 7.25 21.06 -19.86
N PRO A 160 7.44 19.73 -19.99
CA PRO A 160 6.56 18.77 -19.34
C PRO A 160 6.66 18.81 -17.80
N LYS A 161 5.51 18.69 -17.13
CA LYS A 161 5.36 18.59 -15.67
C LYS A 161 4.52 17.36 -15.35
N PHE A 162 5.17 16.22 -15.16
CA PHE A 162 4.47 14.95 -14.92
C PHE A 162 4.19 14.73 -13.43
N GLU A 163 2.95 14.35 -13.11
CA GLU A 163 2.62 13.78 -11.81
C GLU A 163 2.60 12.25 -11.96
N THR A 164 3.58 11.58 -11.38
CA THR A 164 3.68 10.11 -11.39
C THR A 164 2.87 9.54 -10.23
N LEU A 165 1.84 8.78 -10.56
CA LEU A 165 1.08 7.98 -9.59
C LEU A 165 1.89 6.77 -9.14
N THR A 166 1.43 6.08 -8.12
CA THR A 166 2.17 4.98 -7.50
C THR A 166 1.24 3.81 -7.21
N HIS A 167 1.69 2.61 -7.56
CA HIS A 167 1.11 1.38 -7.04
C HIS A 167 1.89 0.93 -5.82
N ILE A 168 1.16 0.48 -4.80
CA ILE A 168 1.70 -0.05 -3.55
C ILE A 168 1.10 -1.43 -3.35
N GLU A 169 1.95 -2.41 -3.07
CA GLU A 169 1.59 -3.80 -2.85
C GLU A 169 2.08 -4.20 -1.47
N LEU A 170 1.20 -4.78 -0.66
CA LEU A 170 1.50 -5.35 0.64
C LEU A 170 0.95 -6.77 0.67
N VAL A 171 1.74 -7.68 1.22
CA VAL A 171 1.31 -9.03 1.53
C VAL A 171 1.74 -9.34 2.95
N LEU A 172 0.80 -9.82 3.75
CA LEU A 172 0.99 -10.22 5.12
C LEU A 172 0.75 -11.72 5.23
N GLU A 173 1.53 -12.36 6.09
CA GLU A 173 1.43 -13.78 6.37
C GLU A 173 1.35 -13.97 7.89
N GLU A 174 0.48 -14.87 8.31
CA GLU A 174 0.40 -15.33 9.70
C GLU A 174 1.62 -16.19 10.03
N GLN A 175 2.36 -15.82 11.07
CA GLN A 175 3.52 -16.60 11.50
C GLN A 175 3.07 -17.79 12.38
N PRO A 176 3.71 -18.97 12.25
CA PRO A 176 3.44 -20.13 13.11
C PRO A 176 3.82 -19.85 14.57
N GLU A 177 3.30 -20.65 15.50
CA GLU A 177 3.65 -20.49 16.91
C GLU A 177 5.09 -20.92 17.07
N THR A 178 5.96 -19.99 17.47
CA THR A 178 7.27 -20.38 17.96
C THR A 178 7.06 -21.05 19.32
N ILE A 179 6.91 -22.37 19.32
CA ILE A 179 7.13 -23.18 20.51
C ILE A 179 8.62 -23.02 20.80
N ALA A 180 8.97 -22.23 21.80
CA ALA A 180 10.33 -22.13 22.25
C ALA A 180 10.70 -23.52 22.81
N GLU A 181 11.51 -24.27 22.08
CA GLU A 181 12.20 -25.42 22.66
C GLU A 181 13.11 -24.86 23.76
N GLU A 182 12.67 -25.05 25.01
CA GLU A 182 13.46 -24.80 26.21
C GLU A 182 14.72 -25.68 26.13
N ALA A 183 15.88 -25.03 26.11
CA ALA A 183 17.20 -25.66 26.18
C ALA A 183 17.65 -25.85 27.63
#